data_AF-A0A2D8XJS7-F1
#
_entry.id   AF-A0A2D8XJS7-F1
#
_cell.length_a   1.000
_cell.length_b   1.000
_cell.length_c   1.000
_cell.angle_alpha   90.00
_cell.angle_beta   90.00
_cell.angle_gamma   90.00
#
_symmetry.space_group_name_H-M   'P 1'
#
loop_
_entity.id
_entity.type
_entity.pdbx_description
1 polymer ?
#
loop_
_entity_poly.entity_id
_entity_poly.type
_entity_poly.pdbx_seq_one_letter_code
_entity_poly.pdbx_strand_id
1 'polypeptide(L)' 'MSRIEEEVCKKIEQRAKVGLSKYGVTMETAPLSRLEWLVHAQEEAMDLAVYLQKLIEMEVE' A
#
# COMPACT_ATOMS: atom_id res chain seq x y z
N MET A 1 -10.77 7.81 16.99
CA MET A 1 -9.64 8.03 16.08
C MET A 1 -9.48 9.52 15.88
N SER A 2 -8.26 9.98 15.62
CA SER A 2 -8.02 11.36 15.21
C SER A 2 -8.50 11.57 13.76
N ARG A 3 -8.74 12.82 13.38
CA ARG A 3 -9.05 13.20 11.98
C ARG A 3 -8.01 12.65 11.00
N ILE A 4 -6.73 12.59 11.38
CA ILE A 4 -5.65 12.10 10.51
C ILE A 4 -5.80 10.60 10.27
N GLU A 5 -6.07 9.83 11.33
CA GLU A 5 -6.30 8.38 11.24
C GLU A 5 -7.52 8.05 10.39
N GLU A 6 -8.62 8.81 10.55
CA GLU A 6 -9.84 8.64 9.74
C GLU A 6 -9.58 8.85 8.25
N GLU A 7 -8.80 9.88 7.89
CA GLU A 7 -8.44 10.13 6.49
C GLU A 7 -7.56 9.01 5.91
N VAL A 8 -6.68 8.41 6.70
CA VAL A 8 -5.90 7.25 6.27
C VAL A 8 -6.82 6.04 6.03
N CYS A 9 -7.76 5.76 6.93
CA CYS A 9 -8.73 4.68 6.75
C CYS A 9 -9.57 4.85 5.47
N LYS A 10 -10.02 6.07 5.16
CA LYS A 10 -10.74 6.34 3.90
C LYS A 10 -9.88 6.06 2.67
N LYS A 11 -8.60 6.43 2.69
CA LYS A 11 -7.67 6.14 1.59
C LYS A 11 -7.47 4.63 1.40
N ILE A 12 -7.35 3.87 2.49
CA ILE A 12 -7.28 2.40 2.44
C ILE A 12 -8.54 1.82 1.80
N GLU A 13 -9.72 2.27 2.22
CA GLU A 13 -11.00 1.81 1.67
C GLU A 13 -11.11 2.13 0.16
N GLN A 14 -10.73 3.33 -0.26
CA GLN A 14 -10.73 3.71 -1.68
C GLN A 14 -9.77 2.85 -2.50
N ARG A 15 -8.56 2.59 -2.01
CA ARG A 15 -7.60 1.70 -2.67
C ARG A 15 -8.14 0.28 -2.79
N ALA A 16 -8.78 -0.23 -1.74
CA ALA A 16 -9.41 -1.55 -1.75
C ALA A 16 -10.52 -1.64 -2.82
N LYS A 17 -11.37 -0.60 -2.94
CA LYS A 17 -12.41 -0.53 -3.99
C LYS A 17 -11.82 -0.54 -5.41
N VAL A 18 -10.74 0.21 -5.64
CA VAL A 18 -10.04 0.22 -6.94
C VAL A 18 -9.41 -1.13 -7.23
N GLY A 19 -8.74 -1.74 -6.25
CA GLY A 19 -8.14 -3.07 -6.38
C GLY A 19 -9.18 -4.14 -6.69
N LEU A 20 -10.30 -4.15 -5.97
CA LEU A 20 -11.41 -5.07 -6.22
C LEU A 20 -12.01 -4.88 -7.61
N SER A 21 -12.21 -3.64 -8.05
CA SER A 21 -12.69 -3.34 -9.41
C SER A 21 -11.71 -3.82 -10.48
N LYS A 22 -10.40 -3.67 -10.25
CA LYS A 22 -9.35 -4.02 -11.22
C LYS A 22 -9.08 -5.52 -11.30
N TYR A 23 -9.03 -6.21 -10.17
CA TYR A 23 -8.55 -7.59 -10.08
C TYR A 23 -9.66 -8.60 -9.74
N GLY A 24 -10.85 -8.14 -9.35
CA GLY A 24 -12.00 -8.99 -9.01
C GLY A 24 -11.86 -9.78 -7.70
N VAL A 25 -10.80 -9.56 -6.93
CA VAL A 25 -10.50 -10.25 -5.67
C VAL A 25 -10.19 -9.25 -4.56
N THR A 26 -10.36 -9.67 -3.31
CA THR A 26 -9.94 -8.92 -2.11
C THR A 26 -8.69 -9.55 -1.50
N MET A 27 -8.10 -8.91 -0.49
CA MET A 27 -6.99 -9.54 0.26
C MET A 27 -7.43 -10.84 0.98
N GLU A 28 -8.74 -11.02 1.23
CA GLU A 28 -9.29 -12.23 1.85
C GLU A 28 -9.47 -13.37 0.84
N THR A 29 -9.78 -13.07 -0.42
CA THR A 29 -10.13 -14.06 -1.44
C THR A 29 -9.08 -14.24 -2.53
N ALA A 30 -8.02 -13.42 -2.53
CA ALA A 30 -6.96 -13.51 -3.51
C ALA A 30 -6.28 -14.90 -3.47
N PRO A 31 -6.15 -15.59 -4.61
CA PRO A 31 -5.58 -16.94 -4.68
C PRO A 31 -4.05 -16.91 -4.69
N LEU A 32 -3.44 -16.13 -3.79
CA LEU A 32 -1.98 -16.00 -3.68
C LEU A 32 -1.42 -17.03 -2.69
N SER A 33 -0.28 -17.61 -3.06
CA SER A 33 0.54 -18.40 -2.15
C SER A 33 1.18 -17.50 -1.09
N ARG A 34 1.63 -18.12 0.02
CA ARG A 34 2.36 -17.41 1.07
C ARG A 34 3.62 -16.70 0.56
N LEU A 35 4.31 -17.29 -0.43
CA LEU A 35 5.51 -16.70 -1.00
C LEU A 35 5.17 -15.44 -1.80
N GLU A 36 4.13 -15.49 -2.64
CA GLU A 36 3.69 -14.31 -3.41
C GLU A 36 3.26 -13.17 -2.48
N TRP A 37 2.56 -13.46 -1.38
CA TRP A 37 2.25 -12.46 -0.36
C TRP A 37 3.50 -11.76 0.20
N LEU A 38 4.55 -12.54 0.51
CA LEU A 38 5.79 -11.99 1.04
C LEU A 38 6.56 -11.17 0.00
N VAL A 39 6.60 -11.64 -1.24
CA VAL A 39 7.25 -10.94 -2.35
C VAL A 39 6.55 -9.62 -2.64
N HIS A 40 5.22 -9.61 -2.79
CA HIS A 40 4.48 -8.36 -3.02
C HIS A 40 4.64 -7.37 -1.86
N ALA A 41 4.64 -7.86 -0.61
CA ALA A 41 4.89 -7.00 0.54
C ALA A 41 6.31 -6.40 0.55
N GLN A 42 7.32 -7.17 0.11
CA GLN A 42 8.69 -6.68 -0.04
C GLN A 42 8.77 -5.60 -1.13
N GLU A 43 8.12 -5.82 -2.28
CA GLU A 43 8.09 -4.86 -3.39
C GLU A 43 7.46 -3.53 -2.96
N GLU A 44 6.29 -3.56 -2.32
CA GLU A 44 5.62 -2.35 -1.79
C GLU A 44 6.46 -1.62 -0.71
N ALA A 45 7.24 -2.37 0.08
CA ALA A 45 8.16 -1.77 1.05
C ALA A 45 9.36 -1.07 0.37
N MET A 46 9.86 -1.61 -0.74
CA MET A 46 10.90 -0.94 -1.55
C MET A 46 10.36 0.35 -2.18
N ASP A 47 9.13 0.35 -2.68
CA ASP A 47 8.48 1.56 -3.20
C ASP A 47 8.37 2.66 -2.12
N LEU A 48 7.99 2.30 -0.89
CA LEU A 48 8.02 3.22 0.25
C LEU A 48 9.43 3.77 0.51
N ALA A 49 10.45 2.90 0.50
CA ALA A 49 11.84 3.31 0.73
C ALA A 49 12.33 4.33 -0.32
N VAL A 50 11.94 4.16 -1.59
CA VAL A 50 12.25 5.13 -2.67
C VAL A 50 11.63 6.50 -2.39
N TYR A 51 10.36 6.55 -1.99
CA TYR A 51 9.71 7.82 -1.63
C TYR A 51 10.42 8.51 -0.45
N LEU A 52 10.78 7.73 0.58
CA LEU A 52 11.51 8.26 1.74
C LEU A 52 12.86 8.83 1.31
N GLN A 53 13.64 8.09 0.52
CA GLN A 53 14.94 8.56 0.02
C GLN A 53 14.79 9.89 -0.74
N LYS A 54 13.81 10.00 -1.65
CA LYS A 54 13.60 11.23 -2.41
C LYS A 54 13.27 12.42 -1.51
N LEU A 55 12.41 12.23 -0.51
CA LEU A 55 12.04 13.29 0.42
C LEU A 55 13.22 13.69 1.33
N ILE A 56 14.02 12.73 1.79
CA ILE A 56 15.24 13.00 2.57
C ILE A 56 16.22 13.85 1.76
N GLU A 57 16.44 13.52 0.48
CA GLU A 57 17.29 14.33 -0.41
C GLU A 57 16.78 15.77 -0.54
N MET A 58 15.46 15.95 -0.66
CA MET A 58 14.85 17.29 -0.77
C MET A 58 14.97 18.14 0.51
N GLU A 59 15.17 17.53 1.68
CA GLU A 59 15.36 18.26 2.95
C GLU A 59 16.83 18.60 3.25
N VAL A 60 17.76 17.96 2.54
CA VAL A 60 19.22 18.16 2.72
C VAL A 60 19.80 19.10 1.66
N GLU A 61 19.12 19.29 0.52
CA GLU A 61 19.40 20.30 -0.50
C GLU A 61 18.91 21.70 -0.10
#